data_AF-A0A160IIU2-F1
#
_entry.id   AF-A0A160IIU2-F1
#
_cell.length_a   1.000
_cell.length_b   1.000
_cell.length_c   1.000
_cell.angle_alpha   90.00
_cell.angle_beta   90.00
_cell.angle_gamma   90.00
#
_symmetry.space_group_name_H-M   'P 1'
#
loop_
_entity.id
_entity.type
_entity.pdbx_description
1 polymer ?
#
loop_
_entity_poly.entity_id
_entity_poly.type
_entity_poly.pdbx_seq_one_letter_code
_entity_poly.pdbx_strand_id
1 'polypeptide(L)' 'MSKSEKKWRRFYMMMYIFIYGIYVPYNLFMWLGGNEGFPYAMLGIALGLPMMKKNHINSIREKEQNV' A
#
# COMPACT_ATOMS: atom_id res chain seq x y z
N MET A 1 3.00 20.84 4.16
CA MET A 1 3.51 19.50 3.78
C MET A 1 4.98 19.63 3.48
N SER A 2 5.81 18.95 4.26
CA SER A 2 7.24 18.85 3.97
C SER A 2 7.51 18.24 2.60
N LYS A 3 8.67 18.59 2.03
CA LYS A 3 9.19 17.97 0.80
C LYS A 3 9.30 16.45 0.95
N SER A 4 9.63 15.98 2.16
CA SER A 4 9.69 14.54 2.50
C SER A 4 8.31 13.89 2.46
N GLU A 5 7.30 14.48 3.14
CA GLU A 5 5.93 13.97 3.13
C GLU A 5 5.36 13.88 1.70
N LYS A 6 5.60 14.91 0.88
CA LYS A 6 5.12 14.95 -0.51
C LYS A 6 5.77 13.87 -1.39
N LYS A 7 7.07 13.59 -1.20
CA LYS A 7 7.78 12.51 -1.89
C LYS A 7 7.22 11.13 -1.50
N TRP A 8 7.05 10.89 -0.20
CA TRP A 8 6.49 9.62 0.29
C TRP A 8 5.04 9.41 -0.12
N ARG A 9 4.20 10.45 -0.13
CA ARG A 9 2.84 10.34 -0.66
C ARG A 9 2.79 9.91 -2.13
N ARG A 10 3.70 10.41 -2.98
CA ARG A 10 3.82 9.95 -4.38
C ARG A 10 4.28 8.50 -4.48
N PHE A 11 5.26 8.10 -3.66
CA PHE A 11 5.71 6.71 -3.60
C PHE A 11 4.56 5.76 -3.23
N TYR A 12 3.81 6.09 -2.17
CA TYR A 12 2.62 5.33 -1.80
C TYR A 12 1.61 5.30 -2.93
N MET A 13 1.35 6.42 -3.62
CA MET A 13 0.43 6.44 -4.76
C MET A 13 0.86 5.47 -5.88
N MET A 14 2.15 5.41 -6.22
CA MET A 14 2.67 4.42 -7.18
C MET A 14 2.47 2.99 -6.67
N MET A 15 2.76 2.72 -5.40
CA MET A 15 2.50 1.41 -4.79
C MET A 15 1.01 1.04 -4.84
N TYR A 16 0.11 1.99 -4.57
CA TYR A 16 -1.33 1.75 -4.65
C TYR A 16 -1.73 1.34 -6.06
N ILE A 17 -1.25 2.04 -7.08
CA ILE A 17 -1.54 1.69 -8.48
C ILE A 17 -1.02 0.29 -8.81
N PHE A 18 0.21 -0.04 -8.42
CA PHE A 18 0.78 -1.34 -8.70
C PHE A 18 0.05 -2.48 -7.97
N ILE A 19 -0.19 -2.32 -6.67
CA ILE A 19 -0.81 -3.36 -5.84
C ILE A 19 -2.28 -3.53 -6.20
N TYR A 20 -3.05 -2.45 -6.22
CA TYR A 20 -4.50 -2.54 -6.44
C TYR A 20 -4.88 -2.59 -7.91
N GLY A 21 -4.05 -2.04 -8.80
CA GLY A 21 -4.32 -2.04 -10.25
C GLY A 21 -3.77 -3.26 -10.98
N ILE A 22 -2.74 -3.93 -10.45
CA ILE A 22 -2.10 -5.07 -11.12
C ILE A 22 -2.12 -6.31 -10.24
N TYR A 23 -1.49 -6.26 -9.06
CA TYR A 23 -1.30 -7.46 -8.24
C TYR A 23 -2.61 -8.08 -7.72
N VAL A 24 -3.51 -7.25 -7.17
CA VAL A 24 -4.82 -7.67 -6.65
C VAL A 24 -5.68 -8.25 -7.78
N PRO A 25 -5.89 -7.55 -8.93
CA PRO A 25 -6.63 -8.11 -10.06
C PRO A 25 -6.03 -9.41 -10.60
N TYR A 26 -4.70 -9.49 -10.71
CA TYR A 26 -4.02 -10.69 -11.18
C TYR A 26 -4.29 -11.90 -10.28
N ASN A 27 -4.11 -11.74 -8.96
CA ASN A 27 -4.39 -12.82 -8.00
C ASN A 27 -5.87 -13.20 -7.98
N LEU A 28 -6.76 -12.21 -8.11
CA LEU A 28 -8.20 -12.46 -8.18
C LEU A 28 -8.56 -13.25 -9.43
N PHE A 29 -7.95 -12.94 -10.58
CA PHE A 29 -8.17 -13.65 -11.84
C PHE A 29 -7.66 -15.09 -11.77
N MET A 30 -6.48 -15.31 -11.18
CA MET A 30 -5.92 -16.65 -10.96
C MET A 30 -6.79 -17.50 -10.03
N TRP A 31 -7.31 -16.89 -8.96
CA TRP A 31 -8.22 -17.56 -8.02
C TRP A 31 -9.57 -17.88 -8.66
N LEU A 32 -10.21 -16.92 -9.34
CA LEU A 32 -11.49 -17.13 -10.04
C LEU A 32 -11.36 -18.13 -11.21
N GLY A 33 -10.18 -18.20 -11.83
CA GLY A 33 -9.87 -19.18 -12.86
C GLY A 33 -9.64 -20.60 -12.34
N GLY A 34 -9.69 -20.82 -11.02
CA GLY A 34 -9.54 -22.15 -10.41
C GLY A 34 -8.11 -22.71 -10.43
N ASN A 35 -7.12 -21.89 -10.81
CA ASN A 35 -5.72 -22.32 -10.90
C ASN A 35 -4.99 -22.24 -9.54
N GLU A 36 -5.50 -21.44 -8.59
CA GLU A 36 -4.87 -21.23 -7.29
C GLU A 36 -5.90 -21.20 -6.15
N GLY A 37 -5.44 -21.52 -4.93
CA GLY A 37 -6.23 -21.40 -3.70
C GLY A 37 -6.52 -19.95 -3.30
N PHE A 38 -7.34 -19.75 -2.28
CA PHE A 38 -7.74 -18.41 -1.84
C PHE A 38 -6.53 -17.53 -1.49
N PRO A 39 -6.40 -16.29 -2.04
CA PRO A 39 -5.19 -15.50 -1.93
C PRO A 39 -5.12 -14.73 -0.60
N TYR A 40 -4.87 -15.42 0.51
CA TYR A 40 -4.79 -14.80 1.85
C TYR A 40 -3.75 -13.67 1.95
N ALA A 41 -2.63 -13.81 1.23
CA ALA A 41 -1.59 -12.78 1.17
C ALA A 41 -2.10 -11.46 0.58
N MET A 42 -3.03 -11.53 -0.39
CA MET A 42 -3.66 -10.35 -0.99
C MET A 42 -4.41 -9.53 0.05
N LEU A 43 -5.15 -10.18 0.97
CA LEU A 43 -5.87 -9.49 2.03
C LEU A 43 -4.92 -8.80 3.00
N GLY A 44 -3.84 -9.49 3.40
CA GLY A 44 -2.82 -8.92 4.28
C GLY A 44 -2.17 -7.67 3.67
N ILE A 45 -1.83 -7.72 2.39
CA ILE A 45 -1.23 -6.60 1.67
C ILE A 45 -2.24 -5.46 1.48
N ALA A 46 -3.48 -5.76 1.09
CA ALA A 46 -4.53 -4.77 0.91
C ALA A 46 -4.84 -4.02 2.21
N LEU A 47 -4.85 -4.70 3.36
CA LEU A 47 -5.08 -4.07 4.66
C LEU A 47 -3.81 -3.42 5.23
N GLY A 48 -2.64 -4.00 5.00
CA GLY A 48 -1.37 -3.54 5.55
C GLY A 48 -0.89 -2.22 4.94
N LEU A 49 -1.06 -2.04 3.63
CA LEU A 49 -0.56 -0.86 2.91
C LEU A 49 -1.19 0.48 3.40
N PRO A 50 -2.51 0.60 3.64
CA PRO A 50 -3.09 1.80 4.25
C PRO A 50 -2.61 2.05 5.68
N MET A 51 -2.47 1.00 6.50
CA MET A 51 -1.96 1.15 7.87
C MET A 51 -0.51 1.63 7.87
N MET A 52 0.33 1.02 7.04
CA MET A 52 1.74 1.38 6.92
C MET A 52 1.90 2.83 6.43
N LYS A 53 1.11 3.25 5.43
CA LYS A 53 1.07 4.65 4.98
C LYS A 53 0.70 5.59 6.11
N LYS A 54 -0.35 5.29 6.88
CA LYS A 54 -0.80 6.15 7.99
C LYS A 54 0.28 6.27 9.05
N ASN A 55 0.87 5.15 9.47
CA ASN A 55 1.90 5.12 10.49
C ASN A 55 3.17 5.87 10.05
N HIS A 56 3.64 5.63 8.83
CA HIS A 56 4.84 6.27 8.30
C HIS A 56 4.66 7.78 8.12
N ILE A 57 3.53 8.22 7.56
CA ILE A 57 3.28 9.66 7.39
C ILE A 57 3.13 10.36 8.74
N ASN A 58 2.49 9.73 9.73
CA ASN A 58 2.43 10.26 11.08
C ASN A 58 3.82 10.39 11.71
N SER A 59 4.66 9.35 11.59
CA SER A 59 6.04 9.40 12.09
C SER A 59 6.87 10.52 11.44
N ILE A 60 6.70 10.78 10.14
CA ILE A 60 7.37 11.91 9.47
C ILE A 60 6.90 13.25 10.07
N ARG A 61 5.60 13.41 10.29
CA ARG A 61 5.04 14.64 10.86
C ARG A 61 5.49 14.88 12.30
N GLU A 62 5.50 13.84 13.12
CA GLU A 62 6.00 13.92 14.51
C GLU A 62 7.47 14.32 14.56
N LYS A 63 8.31 13.78 13.65
CA LYS A 63 9.72 14.16 13.54
C LYS A 63 9.88 15.61 13.09
N GLU A 64 9.03 16.10 12.21
CA GLU A 64 9.10 17.48 11.71
C GLU A 64 8.50 18.52 12.68
N GLN A 65 7.65 18.11 13.62
CA GLN A 65 7.09 18.97 14.68
C GLN A 65 7.99 19.05 15.93
N ASN A 66 8.85 18.06 16.16
CA ASN A 66 9.81 18.04 17.27
C ASN A 66 11.19 18.62 16.89
N VAL A 67 11.32 19.27 15.73
CA VAL A 67 12.52 19.99 15.25
C VAL A 67 12.17 21.46 15.09
#